data_AF-A0A7C7RLZ7-F1
#
_entry.id   AF-A0A7C7RLZ7-F1
#
_cell.length_a   1.000
_cell.length_b   1.000
_cell.length_c   1.000
_cell.angle_alpha   90.00
_cell.angle_beta   90.00
_cell.angle_gamma   90.00
#
_symmetry.space_group_name_H-M   'P 1'
#
loop_
_entity.id
_entity.type
_entity.pdbx_description
1 polymer ?
#
loop_
_entity_poly.entity_id
_entity_poly.type
_entity_poly.pdbx_seq_one_letter_code
_entity_poly.pdbx_strand_id
1 'polypeptide(L)'
;MHIAISVENNKGLDSTVAHHFGRCPFFALVDVEGTEIQTIEVIENPFYAGHQVGEVPNFIGKQKADVMLSGGMGGRAIEIFRQLNIKAATGA
;
A
#
# COMPACT_ATOMS: atom_id res chain seq x y z
N MET A 1 -12.55 1.07 7.77
CA MET A 1 -11.26 1.69 7.39
C MET A 1 -10.61 0.78 6.37
N HIS A 2 -10.16 1.34 5.25
CA HIS A 2 -9.51 0.61 4.17
C HIS A 2 -7.99 0.82 4.22
N ILE A 3 -7.24 -0.24 4.49
CA ILE A 3 -5.78 -0.18 4.66
C ILE A 3 -5.10 -0.87 3.48
N ALA A 4 -4.20 -0.17 2.81
CA ALA A 4 -3.27 -0.77 1.85
C ALA A 4 -1.92 -1.05 2.51
N ILE A 5 -1.35 -2.23 2.27
CA ILE A 5 -0.04 -2.65 2.80
C ILE A 5 0.81 -3.14 1.62
N SER A 6 2.03 -2.64 1.47
CA SER A 6 2.97 -3.17 0.47
C SER A 6 3.53 -4.51 0.93
N VAL A 7 3.42 -5.57 0.12
CA VAL A 7 3.84 -6.94 0.51
C VAL A 7 4.67 -7.64 -0.55
N GLU A 8 5.55 -8.56 -0.11
CA GLU A 8 6.50 -9.29 -0.97
C GLU A 8 5.87 -10.49 -1.71
N ASN A 9 4.71 -10.99 -1.25
CA ASN A 9 4.07 -12.16 -1.82
C ASN A 9 2.55 -12.14 -1.61
N ASN A 10 1.84 -13.02 -2.32
CA ASN A 10 0.40 -13.19 -2.20
C ASN A 10 0.05 -14.33 -1.23
N LYS A 11 0.12 -14.06 0.08
CA LYS A 11 -0.25 -14.98 1.16
C LYS A 11 -1.28 -14.39 2.12
N GLY A 12 -2.05 -13.40 1.70
CA GLY A 12 -3.01 -12.71 2.57
C GLY A 12 -2.32 -12.07 3.77
N LEU A 13 -2.82 -12.35 4.98
CA LEU A 13 -2.25 -11.81 6.24
C LEU A 13 -0.85 -12.35 6.57
N ASP A 14 -0.49 -13.53 6.05
CA ASP A 14 0.85 -14.12 6.25
C ASP A 14 1.90 -13.52 5.30
N SER A 15 1.51 -12.55 4.47
CA SER A 15 2.42 -11.88 3.54
C SER A 15 3.41 -10.99 4.30
N THR A 16 4.68 -11.08 3.92
CA THR A 16 5.73 -10.24 4.51
C THR A 16 5.61 -8.81 3.97
N VAL A 17 5.67 -7.81 4.86
CA VAL A 17 5.70 -6.40 4.47
C VAL A 17 6.94 -6.11 3.63
N ALA A 18 6.74 -5.47 2.49
CA ALA A 18 7.82 -5.13 1.58
C ALA A 18 8.68 -3.97 2.10
N HIS A 19 9.99 -4.08 1.89
CA HIS A 19 10.93 -3.03 2.30
C HIS A 19 10.81 -1.74 1.47
N HIS A 20 10.35 -1.84 0.22
CA HIS A 20 10.28 -0.70 -0.70
C HIS A 20 8.88 -0.58 -1.32
N PHE A 21 8.11 0.42 -0.89
CA PHE A 21 6.75 0.71 -1.36
C PHE A 21 6.61 0.66 -2.89
N GLY A 22 7.42 1.43 -3.63
CA GLY A 22 7.26 1.55 -5.08
C GLY A 22 7.67 0.29 -5.86
N ARG A 23 8.42 -0.62 -5.23
CA ARG A 23 8.97 -1.83 -5.84
C ARG A 23 8.41 -3.10 -5.21
N CYS A 24 7.32 -3.02 -4.44
CA CYS A 24 6.68 -4.23 -3.95
C CYS A 24 5.94 -4.92 -5.10
N PRO A 25 5.94 -6.25 -5.16
CA PRO A 25 5.22 -6.98 -6.21
C PRO A 25 3.70 -6.98 -6.00
N PHE A 26 3.24 -6.84 -4.75
CA PHE A 26 1.81 -6.87 -4.42
C PHE A 26 1.42 -5.81 -3.38
N PHE A 27 0.12 -5.55 -3.28
CA PHE A 27 -0.51 -4.81 -2.21
C PHE A 27 -1.61 -5.66 -1.57
N ALA A 28 -1.59 -5.77 -0.25
CA ALA A 28 -2.72 -6.30 0.51
C ALA A 28 -3.67 -5.13 0.87
N LEU A 29 -4.93 -5.25 0.47
CA LEU A 29 -6.03 -4.36 0.79
C LEU A 29 -6.86 -5.01 1.90
N VAL A 30 -7.01 -4.33 3.02
CA VAL A 30 -7.64 -4.87 4.22
C VAL A 30 -8.75 -3.92 4.68
N ASP A 31 -9.98 -4.42 4.73
CA ASP A 31 -11.08 -3.72 5.37
C ASP A 31 -11.15 -4.08 6.84
N VAL A 32 -11.20 -3.04 7.68
CA VAL A 32 -11.30 -3.17 9.14
C VAL A 32 -12.53 -2.41 9.64
N GLU A 33 -13.32 -3.07 10.50
CA GLU A 33 -14.41 -2.47 11.26
C GLU A 33 -14.11 -2.61 12.75
N GLY A 34 -13.91 -1.47 13.44
CA GLY A 34 -13.43 -1.48 14.82
C GLY A 34 -12.04 -2.12 14.94
N THR A 35 -11.98 -3.28 15.60
CA THR A 35 -10.77 -4.10 15.77
C THR A 35 -10.79 -5.39 14.95
N GLU A 36 -11.81 -5.57 14.12
CA GLU A 36 -12.04 -6.80 13.36
C GLU A 36 -11.69 -6.62 11.89
N ILE A 37 -10.94 -7.58 11.35
CA ILE A 37 -10.65 -7.67 9.92
C ILE A 37 -11.87 -8.27 9.23
N GLN A 38 -12.44 -7.55 8.26
CA GLN A 38 -13.61 -7.97 7.51
C GLN A 38 -13.23 -8.69 6.22
N THR A 39 -12.30 -8.12 5.46
CA THR A 39 -11.84 -8.68 4.18
C THR A 39 -10.34 -8.48 4.01
N ILE A 40 -9.73 -9.38 3.25
CA ILE A 40 -8.36 -9.24 2.73
C ILE A 40 -8.39 -9.57 1.24
N GLU A 41 -7.89 -8.65 0.43
CA GLU A 41 -7.65 -8.85 -0.99
C GLU A 41 -6.18 -8.56 -1.28
N VAL A 42 -5.50 -9.41 -2.06
CA VAL A 42 -4.15 -9.12 -2.52
C VAL A 42 -4.19 -8.85 -4.01
N ILE A 43 -3.69 -7.69 -4.41
CA ILE A 43 -3.61 -7.26 -5.81
C ILE A 43 -2.15 -7.13 -6.24
N GLU A 44 -1.90 -7.39 -7.52
CA GLU A 44 -0.58 -7.15 -8.12
C GLU A 44 -0.28 -5.65 -8.21
N ASN A 45 0.99 -5.29 -8.08
CA ASN A 45 1.47 -3.97 -8.44
C ASN A 45 1.77 -3.93 -9.95
N PRO A 46 0.92 -3.28 -10.78
CA PRO A 46 1.14 -3.23 -12.22
C PRO A 46 2.41 -2.46 -12.62
N PHE A 47 3.01 -1.72 -11.67
CA PHE A 47 4.22 -0.95 -11.89
C PHE A 47 5.47 -1.52 -11.17
N TYR A 48 5.43 -2.81 -10.81
CA TYR A 48 6.56 -3.50 -10.18
C TYR A 48 7.81 -3.51 -11.08
N ALA A 49 7.64 -3.79 -12.38
CA ALA A 49 8.73 -3.82 -13.36
C ALA A 49 9.35 -2.43 -13.59
N GLY A 50 8.60 -1.36 -13.32
CA GLY A 50 9.03 0.02 -13.43
C GLY A 50 7.85 0.99 -13.31
N HIS A 51 8.11 2.17 -12.74
CA HIS A 51 7.13 3.24 -12.60
C HIS A 51 7.78 4.61 -12.80
N GLN A 52 6.98 5.57 -13.23
CA GLN A 52 7.23 7.00 -13.11
C GLN A 52 6.84 7.50 -11.71
N VAL A 53 7.31 8.70 -11.37
CA VAL A 53 6.99 9.34 -10.08
C VAL A 53 5.48 9.53 -9.97
N GLY A 54 4.90 8.99 -8.91
CA GLY A 54 3.48 9.16 -8.59
C GLY A 54 2.55 8.08 -9.13
N GLU A 55 2.99 7.19 -10.03
CA GLU A 55 2.11 6.12 -10.53
C GLU A 55 1.64 5.18 -9.42
N VAL A 56 2.56 4.71 -8.57
CA VAL A 56 2.23 3.77 -7.49
C VAL A 56 1.33 4.41 -6.41
N PRO A 57 1.60 5.63 -5.90
CA PRO A 57 0.68 6.31 -4.99
C PRO A 57 -0.71 6.56 -5.60
N ASN A 58 -0.78 6.99 -6.87
CA ASN A 58 -2.04 7.23 -7.56
C ASN A 58 -2.82 5.93 -7.81
N PHE A 59 -2.11 4.82 -8.04
CA PHE A 59 -2.72 3.49 -8.08
C PHE A 59 -3.39 3.18 -6.76
N ILE A 60 -2.70 3.30 -5.62
CA ILE A 60 -3.34 3.11 -4.31
C ILE A 60 -4.49 4.09 -4.06
N GLY A 61 -4.40 5.32 -4.57
CA GLY A 61 -5.51 6.29 -4.53
C GLY A 61 -6.80 5.80 -5.19
N LYS A 62 -6.70 5.07 -6.31
CA LYS A 62 -7.87 4.51 -7.01
C LYS A 62 -8.56 3.40 -6.19
N GLN A 63 -7.84 2.83 -5.24
CA GLN A 63 -8.31 1.74 -4.38
C GLN A 63 -9.01 2.31 -3.15
N LYS A 64 -9.04 3.65 -3.02
CA LYS A 64 -9.72 4.37 -1.94
C LYS A 64 -9.22 3.98 -0.55
N ALA A 65 -7.92 3.70 -0.44
CA ALA A 65 -7.28 3.43 0.85
C ALA A 65 -7.32 4.68 1.73
N ASP A 66 -7.67 4.50 2.99
CA ASP A 66 -7.56 5.53 4.03
C ASP A 66 -6.10 5.64 4.53
N VAL A 67 -5.42 4.49 4.57
CA VAL A 67 -4.07 4.33 5.15
C VAL A 67 -3.20 3.49 4.21
N MET A 68 -1.94 3.89 4.05
CA MET A 68 -0.90 3.13 3.37
C MET A 68 0.22 2.77 4.36
N LEU A 69 0.46 1.47 4.57
CA LEU A 69 1.52 0.94 5.41
C LEU A 69 2.64 0.32 4.55
N SER A 70 3.88 0.64 4.85
CA SER A 70 5.03 0.08 4.14
C SER A 70 6.26 -0.04 5.02
N GLY A 71 7.23 -0.88 4.65
CA GLY A 71 8.54 -0.86 5.29
C GLY A 71 9.22 0.50 5.08
N GLY A 72 9.55 0.81 3.82
CA GLY A 72 10.17 2.07 3.43
C GLY A 72 9.44 2.74 2.26
N MET A 73 9.31 4.07 2.33
CA MET A 73 8.61 4.87 1.33
C MET A 73 9.37 6.18 1.07
N GLY A 74 9.53 6.55 -0.20
CA GLY A 74 10.19 7.80 -0.56
C GLY A 74 9.35 9.03 -0.23
N GLY A 75 9.99 10.15 0.15
CA GLY A 75 9.29 11.38 0.57
C GLY A 75 8.28 11.92 -0.44
N ARG A 76 8.59 11.84 -1.74
CA ARG A 76 7.65 12.24 -2.82
C ARG A 76 6.36 11.42 -2.80
N ALA A 77 6.42 10.13 -2.50
CA ALA A 77 5.22 9.29 -2.41
C ALA A 77 4.39 9.67 -1.18
N ILE A 78 5.03 9.96 -0.05
CA ILE A 78 4.37 10.44 1.18
C ILE A 78 3.65 11.77 0.91
N GLU A 79 4.27 12.71 0.19
CA GLU A 79 3.66 13.98 -0.20
C GLU A 79 2.42 13.78 -1.08
N ILE A 80 2.48 12.88 -2.06
CA ILE A 80 1.32 12.55 -2.91
C ILE A 80 0.21 11.91 -2.07
N PHE A 81 0.52 11.00 -1.15
CA PHE A 81 -0.49 10.42 -0.26
C PHE A 81 -1.19 11.49 0.59
N ARG A 82 -0.47 12.49 1.11
CA ARG A 82 -1.09 13.63 1.81
C ARG A 82 -2.06 14.40 0.92
N GLN A 83 -1.72 14.63 -0.36
CA GLN A 83 -2.61 15.29 -1.32
C GLN A 83 -3.87 14.46 -1.62
N LEU A 84 -3.74 13.13 -1.60
CA LEU A 84 -4.84 12.18 -1.77
C LEU A 84 -5.67 11.95 -0.49
N ASN A 85 -5.32 12.62 0.62
CA ASN A 85 -5.88 12.39 1.96
C ASN A 85 -5.69 10.95 2.49
N ILE A 86 -4.61 10.29 2.06
CA ILE A 86 -4.22 8.96 2.52
C ILE A 86 -3.12 9.10 3.55
N LYS A 87 -3.28 8.47 4.72
CA LYS A 87 -2.26 8.50 5.76
C LYS A 87 -1.17 7.47 5.45
N ALA A 88 0.04 7.93 5.18
CA ALA A 88 1.18 7.03 5.00
C ALA A 88 1.93 6.83 6.33
N ALA A 89 2.28 5.58 6.64
CA ALA A 89 3.18 5.22 7.74
C ALA A 89 4.26 4.24 7.27
N THR A 90 5.49 4.47 7.74
CA THR A 90 6.67 3.64 7.42
C THR A 90 7.23 2.97 8.66
N GLY A 91 7.91 1.85 8.47
CA GLY A 91 8.65 1.13 9.52
C GLY A 91 10.14 1.46 9.59
N ALA A 92 10.62 2.36 8.71
CA ALA A 92 11.99 2.88 8.66
C ALA A 92 12.05 4.34 9.11
#